data_AF-A0A3A5Q381-F1
#
_entry.id   AF-A0A3A5Q381-F1
#
_cell.length_a   1.000
_cell.length_b   1.000
_cell.length_c   1.000
_cell.angle_alpha   90.00
_cell.angle_beta   90.00
_cell.angle_gamma   90.00
#
_symmetry.space_group_name_H-M   'P 1'
#
loop_
_entity.id
_entity.type
_entity.pdbx_description
1 polymer ?
#
loop_
_entity_poly.entity_id
_entity_poly.type
_entity_poly.pdbx_seq_one_letter_code
_entity_poly.pdbx_strand_id
1 'polypeptide(L)'
;MYLALIADVIDSKMVQERFNLQKQLEKTLRKMNELFGDYLASCFTLTLGDEFQALLKVDAPVFQIIDTLRSELSPTQLRFGIGLGEIATAIDPLQSIGADGPAYWNARAAINLVHQKNDYGNTQIYFSSGNDSKDLLVNALIASGEAIRSGWRGSQEEILLDLLKRFVYSENFSQQDLAQSLDINPSALSKRLKSSSIRVYLRGRAAALASIQALVKGEAYDRIV
;
A
#
# COMPACT_ATOMS: atom_id res chain seq x y z
N MET A 1 16.30 9.55 3.18
CA MET A 1 14.83 9.62 3.06
C MET A 1 14.23 8.27 3.37
N TYR A 2 12.96 8.26 3.77
CA TYR A 2 12.13 7.10 4.13
C TYR A 2 10.74 7.27 3.54
N LEU A 3 9.95 6.19 3.54
CA LEU A 3 8.52 6.21 3.27
C LEU A 3 7.76 5.96 4.57
N ALA A 4 6.99 6.93 5.06
CA ALA A 4 6.02 6.66 6.11
C ALA A 4 4.72 6.15 5.48
N LEU A 5 4.16 5.09 6.05
CA LEU A 5 2.85 4.57 5.69
C LEU A 5 1.94 4.72 6.89
N ILE A 6 0.87 5.50 6.75
CA ILE A 6 -0.20 5.63 7.75
C ILE A 6 -1.46 5.02 7.15
N ALA A 7 -2.20 4.25 7.94
CA ALA A 7 -3.46 3.69 7.53
C ALA A 7 -4.52 3.79 8.62
N ASP A 8 -5.76 4.01 8.22
CA ASP A 8 -6.94 3.99 9.10
C ASP A 8 -8.02 3.05 8.55
N VAL A 9 -8.93 2.63 9.43
CA VAL A 9 -10.09 1.82 9.06
C VAL A 9 -11.27 2.71 8.69
N ILE A 10 -11.97 2.35 7.61
CA ILE A 10 -13.22 3.01 7.23
C ILE A 10 -14.39 2.45 8.06
N ASP A 11 -15.15 3.32 8.72
CA ASP A 11 -16.42 3.02 9.42
C ASP A 11 -16.37 2.03 10.61
N SER A 12 -15.49 2.23 11.59
CA SER A 12 -15.38 1.39 12.80
C SER A 12 -16.48 1.59 13.89
N LYS A 13 -17.74 1.86 13.55
CA LYS A 13 -18.69 2.52 14.48
C LYS A 13 -19.22 1.70 15.68
N MET A 14 -19.11 0.37 15.73
CA MET A 14 -19.63 -0.43 16.87
C MET A 14 -18.57 -0.87 17.89
N VAL A 15 -18.83 -0.68 19.19
CA VAL A 15 -17.88 -0.96 20.29
C VAL A 15 -17.42 -2.42 20.36
N GLN A 16 -18.32 -3.38 20.14
CA GLN A 16 -17.97 -4.81 20.15
C GLN A 16 -17.11 -5.20 18.94
N GLU A 17 -17.41 -4.61 17.77
CA GLU A 17 -16.65 -4.80 16.54
C GLU A 17 -15.25 -4.20 16.64
N ARG A 18 -15.11 -3.05 17.33
CA ARG A 18 -13.82 -2.39 17.59
C ARG A 18 -12.83 -3.27 18.34
N PHE A 19 -13.25 -3.95 19.40
CA PHE A 19 -12.34 -4.80 20.18
C PHE A 19 -11.83 -6.00 19.38
N ASN A 20 -12.72 -6.63 18.61
CA ASN A 20 -12.35 -7.74 17.73
C ASN A 20 -11.44 -7.28 16.59
N LEU A 21 -11.76 -6.13 15.99
CA LEU A 21 -10.96 -5.49 14.95
C LEU A 21 -9.56 -5.15 15.46
N GLN A 22 -9.42 -4.62 16.67
CA GLN A 22 -8.11 -4.30 17.24
C GLN A 22 -7.23 -5.54 17.41
N LYS A 23 -7.78 -6.65 17.91
CA LYS A 23 -7.05 -7.92 18.00
C LYS A 23 -6.65 -8.46 16.62
N GLN A 24 -7.54 -8.35 15.63
CA GLN A 24 -7.24 -8.75 14.25
C GLN A 24 -6.14 -7.88 13.63
N LEU A 25 -6.20 -6.56 13.86
CA LEU A 25 -5.17 -5.61 13.46
C LEU A 25 -3.83 -5.98 14.08
N GLU A 26 -3.75 -6.13 15.40
CA GLU A 26 -2.49 -6.50 16.07
C GLU A 26 -1.87 -7.80 15.51
N LYS A 27 -2.69 -8.83 15.28
CA LYS A 27 -2.22 -10.09 14.69
C LYS A 27 -1.71 -9.89 13.27
N THR A 28 -2.42 -9.09 12.48
CA THR A 28 -2.05 -8.79 11.10
C THR A 28 -0.77 -7.98 11.04
N LEU A 29 -0.62 -6.93 11.86
CA LEU A 29 0.57 -6.09 11.89
C LEU A 29 1.81 -6.89 12.33
N ARG A 30 1.67 -7.83 13.28
CA ARG A 30 2.77 -8.76 13.62
C ARG A 30 3.19 -9.60 12.43
N LYS A 31 2.23 -10.20 11.71
CA LYS A 31 2.50 -10.96 10.48
C LYS A 31 3.17 -10.08 9.41
N MET A 32 2.72 -8.84 9.24
CA MET A 32 3.34 -7.90 8.29
C MET A 32 4.78 -7.55 8.67
N ASN A 33 5.07 -7.39 9.96
CA ASN A 33 6.42 -7.15 10.47
C ASN A 33 7.35 -8.34 10.19
N GLU A 34 6.84 -9.57 10.28
CA GLU A 34 7.60 -10.78 9.92
C GLU A 34 7.83 -10.88 8.41
N LEU A 35 6.79 -10.64 7.60
CA LEU A 35 6.86 -10.79 6.14
C LEU A 35 7.72 -9.73 5.44
N PHE A 36 7.74 -8.50 5.98
CA PHE A 36 8.40 -7.36 5.35
C PHE A 36 9.49 -6.71 6.19
N GLY A 37 9.92 -7.34 7.30
CA GLY A 37 10.87 -6.77 8.26
C GLY A 37 12.13 -6.17 7.62
N ASP A 38 12.67 -6.81 6.58
CA ASP A 38 13.84 -6.33 5.85
C ASP A 38 13.64 -4.97 5.17
N TYR A 39 12.39 -4.59 4.90
CA TYR A 39 12.00 -3.31 4.28
C TYR A 39 11.57 -2.26 5.31
N LEU A 40 11.46 -2.61 6.59
CA LEU A 40 11.03 -1.71 7.66
C LEU A 40 12.24 -1.00 8.26
N ALA A 41 12.16 0.32 8.34
CA ALA A 41 13.02 1.12 9.22
C ALA A 41 12.43 1.18 10.63
N SER A 42 11.10 1.08 10.75
CA SER A 42 10.39 0.89 12.00
C SER A 42 9.11 0.06 11.78
N CYS A 43 8.86 -0.90 12.67
CA CYS A 43 7.76 -1.85 12.58
C CYS A 43 6.37 -1.19 12.53
N PHE A 44 5.44 -1.85 11.85
CA PHE A 44 4.02 -1.55 11.92
C PHE A 44 3.54 -1.54 13.37
N THR A 45 2.97 -0.41 13.77
CA THR A 45 2.54 -0.14 15.13
C THR A 45 1.15 0.48 15.11
N LEU A 46 0.24 -0.07 15.92
CA LEU A 46 -1.09 0.52 16.13
C LEU A 46 -0.93 1.82 16.92
N THR A 47 -1.59 2.89 16.48
CA THR A 47 -1.59 4.19 17.14
C THR A 47 -2.93 4.41 17.87
N LEU A 48 -3.46 5.63 17.88
CA LEU A 48 -4.69 5.97 18.60
C LEU A 48 -5.91 5.50 17.79
N GLY A 49 -6.64 4.53 18.35
CA GLY A 49 -7.90 4.03 17.78
C GLY A 49 -7.70 2.85 16.84
N ASP A 50 -8.17 2.99 15.60
CA ASP A 50 -8.09 2.02 14.51
C ASP A 50 -7.05 2.39 13.44
N GLU A 51 -6.19 3.36 13.75
CA GLU A 51 -5.07 3.76 12.93
C GLU A 51 -3.81 2.96 13.26
N PHE A 52 -2.98 2.69 12.25
CA PHE A 52 -1.65 2.15 12.41
C PHE A 52 -0.68 2.81 11.43
N GLN A 53 0.60 2.74 11.75
CA GLN A 53 1.65 3.29 10.90
C GLN A 53 2.93 2.47 10.94
N ALA A 54 3.74 2.60 9.89
CA ALA A 54 5.08 2.05 9.78
C ALA A 54 6.03 3.05 9.12
N LEU A 55 7.33 2.88 9.37
CA LEU A 55 8.37 3.54 8.61
C LEU A 55 9.09 2.52 7.72
N LEU A 56 9.07 2.76 6.42
CA LEU A 56 9.64 1.89 5.41
C LEU A 56 10.92 2.50 4.84
N LYS A 57 11.83 1.64 4.39
CA LYS A 57 12.95 2.04 3.52
C LYS A 57 12.38 2.46 2.16
N VAL A 58 13.09 3.32 1.43
CA VAL A 58 12.63 3.87 0.13
C VAL A 58 12.49 2.80 -0.95
N ASP A 59 13.27 1.72 -0.85
CA ASP A 59 13.21 0.56 -1.74
C ASP A 59 12.12 -0.45 -1.36
N ALA A 60 11.35 -0.21 -0.29
CA ALA A 60 10.28 -1.08 0.14
C ALA A 60 9.20 -1.25 -0.95
N PRO A 61 8.64 -2.46 -1.13
CA PRO A 61 7.56 -2.72 -2.07
C PRO A 61 6.21 -2.23 -1.49
N VAL A 62 6.08 -0.92 -1.28
CA VAL A 62 4.95 -0.31 -0.53
C VAL A 62 3.58 -0.70 -1.06
N PHE A 63 3.42 -0.85 -2.38
CA PHE A 63 2.13 -1.26 -2.96
C PHE A 63 1.80 -2.74 -2.73
N GLN A 64 2.81 -3.61 -2.73
CA GLN A 64 2.63 -5.01 -2.33
C GLN A 64 2.22 -5.10 -0.86
N ILE A 65 2.90 -4.33 0.00
CA ILE A 65 2.58 -4.24 1.43
C ILE A 65 1.12 -3.79 1.64
N ILE A 66 0.68 -2.76 0.93
CA ILE A 66 -0.71 -2.26 1.00
C ILE A 66 -1.72 -3.32 0.53
N ASP A 67 -1.47 -3.97 -0.61
CA ASP A 67 -2.39 -5.00 -1.11
C ASP A 67 -2.42 -6.24 -0.20
N THR A 68 -1.29 -6.61 0.42
CA THR A 68 -1.27 -7.66 1.45
C THR A 68 -2.07 -7.24 2.68
N LEU A 69 -1.91 -6.02 3.20
CA LEU A 69 -2.71 -5.50 4.32
C LEU A 69 -4.21 -5.56 4.02
N ARG A 70 -4.63 -5.10 2.82
CA ARG A 70 -6.02 -5.19 2.36
C ARG A 70 -6.53 -6.63 2.32
N SER A 71 -5.70 -7.57 1.86
CA SER A 71 -6.10 -8.98 1.78
C SER A 71 -6.30 -9.64 3.15
N GLU A 72 -5.44 -9.32 4.12
CA GLU A 72 -5.47 -9.90 5.47
C GLU A 72 -6.59 -9.31 6.34
N LEU A 73 -7.03 -8.08 6.03
CA LEU A 73 -8.06 -7.36 6.78
C LEU A 73 -9.42 -7.34 6.06
N SER A 74 -9.54 -7.96 4.87
CA SER A 74 -10.82 -8.10 4.18
C SER A 74 -11.87 -8.81 5.07
N PRO A 75 -13.14 -8.32 5.12
CA PRO A 75 -13.75 -7.28 4.27
C PRO A 75 -13.57 -5.84 4.77
N THR A 76 -12.86 -5.62 5.87
CA THR A 76 -12.61 -4.27 6.42
C THR A 76 -11.87 -3.41 5.41
N GLN A 77 -12.40 -2.21 5.17
CA GLN A 77 -11.82 -1.25 4.23
C GLN A 77 -10.81 -0.36 4.94
N LEU A 78 -9.73 -0.02 4.23
CA LEU A 78 -8.61 0.75 4.77
C LEU A 78 -8.31 1.93 3.86
N ARG A 79 -7.92 3.06 4.45
CA ARG A 79 -7.32 4.18 3.73
C ARG A 79 -5.83 4.26 4.07
N PHE A 80 -5.03 4.69 3.11
CA PHE A 80 -3.59 4.73 3.20
C PHE A 80 -3.06 6.10 2.77
N GLY A 81 -2.21 6.69 3.60
CA GLY A 81 -1.35 7.81 3.25
C GLY A 81 0.10 7.34 3.15
N ILE A 82 0.73 7.58 2.00
CA ILE A 82 2.15 7.33 1.77
C ILE A 82 2.87 8.68 1.77
N GLY A 83 3.84 8.85 2.67
CA GLY A 83 4.64 10.06 2.76
C GLY A 83 6.11 9.79 2.47
N LEU A 84 6.69 10.49 1.49
CA LEU A 84 8.13 10.50 1.25
C LEU A 84 8.76 11.67 2.00
N GLY A 85 9.86 11.42 2.72
CA GLY A 85 10.57 12.50 3.40
C GLY A 85 11.74 12.03 4.25
N GLU A 86 12.34 12.97 4.98
CA GLU A 86 13.32 12.66 6.03
C GLU A 86 12.62 12.37 7.37
N ILE A 87 13.37 11.83 8.31
CA ILE A 87 12.98 11.72 9.73
C ILE A 87 13.96 12.59 10.51
N ALA A 88 13.43 13.49 11.32
CA ALA A 88 14.20 14.50 12.05
C ALA A 88 14.68 14.01 13.43
N THR A 89 14.03 12.98 13.98
CA THR A 89 14.35 12.41 15.30
C THR A 89 14.96 11.01 15.20
N ALA A 90 15.33 10.43 16.34
CA ALA A 90 15.81 9.06 16.38
C ALA A 90 14.70 8.08 15.97
N ILE A 91 15.05 7.09 15.14
CA ILE A 91 14.13 6.04 14.72
C ILE A 91 14.23 4.89 15.72
N ASP A 92 13.11 4.51 16.33
CA ASP A 92 12.97 3.24 17.05
C ASP A 92 12.58 2.14 16.04
N PRO A 93 13.42 1.12 15.77
CA PRO A 93 13.09 0.06 14.83
C PRO A 93 11.90 -0.81 15.26
N LEU A 94 11.61 -0.88 16.56
CA LEU A 94 10.59 -1.77 17.11
C LEU A 94 9.20 -1.15 17.13
N GLN A 95 9.11 0.17 17.24
CA GLN A 95 7.84 0.89 17.32
C GLN A 95 7.86 2.17 16.50
N SER A 96 6.89 2.30 15.59
CA SER A 96 6.67 3.50 14.78
C SER A 96 5.90 4.56 15.57
N ILE A 97 6.36 4.91 16.77
CA ILE A 97 5.76 5.95 17.62
C ILE A 97 6.89 6.86 18.11
N GLY A 98 6.65 8.17 18.12
CA GLY A 98 7.61 9.16 18.64
C GLY A 98 8.67 9.63 17.64
N ALA A 99 8.88 8.90 16.54
CA ALA A 99 9.62 9.42 15.40
C ALA A 99 8.82 10.54 14.71
N ASP A 100 9.49 11.61 14.32
CA ASP A 100 8.87 12.78 13.70
C ASP A 100 9.68 13.28 12.51
N GLY A 101 9.00 13.89 11.54
CA GLY A 101 9.64 14.50 10.38
C GLY A 101 8.80 14.46 9.11
N PRO A 102 9.34 15.03 8.01
CA PRO A 102 8.61 15.20 6.76
C PRO A 102 7.94 13.94 6.22
N ALA A 103 8.52 12.75 6.40
CA ALA A 103 7.87 11.51 5.95
C ALA A 103 6.49 11.32 6.62
N TYR A 104 6.40 11.44 7.95
CA TYR A 104 5.14 11.30 8.68
C TYR A 104 4.18 12.46 8.40
N TRP A 105 4.69 13.69 8.30
CA TRP A 105 3.86 14.86 7.98
C TRP A 105 3.20 14.71 6.61
N ASN A 106 3.96 14.28 5.60
CA ASN A 106 3.46 14.05 4.26
C ASN A 106 2.47 12.88 4.21
N ALA A 107 2.73 11.78 4.94
CA ALA A 107 1.81 10.65 5.03
C ALA A 107 0.47 11.07 5.66
N ARG A 108 0.53 11.92 6.69
CA ARG A 108 -0.66 12.50 7.34
C ARG A 108 -1.41 13.45 6.41
N ALA A 109 -0.71 14.27 5.64
CA ALA A 109 -1.35 15.11 4.62
C ALA A 109 -2.04 14.25 3.55
N ALA A 110 -1.39 13.17 3.11
CA ALA A 110 -1.94 12.24 2.14
C ALA A 110 -3.22 11.55 2.64
N ILE A 111 -3.25 11.04 3.88
CA ILE A 111 -4.47 10.39 4.41
C ILE A 111 -5.64 11.37 4.53
N ASN A 112 -5.37 12.63 4.92
CA ASN A 112 -6.38 13.68 4.97
C ASN A 112 -6.94 14.02 3.58
N LEU A 113 -6.10 13.97 2.54
CA LEU A 113 -6.53 14.16 1.16
C LEU A 113 -7.42 13.01 0.68
N VAL A 114 -7.12 11.75 1.05
CA VAL A 114 -8.01 10.61 0.77
C VAL A 114 -9.40 10.87 1.37
N HIS A 115 -9.50 11.43 2.58
CA HIS A 115 -10.79 11.73 3.19
C HIS A 115 -11.61 12.76 2.40
N GLN A 116 -10.94 13.70 1.72
CA GLN A 116 -11.59 14.79 0.96
C GLN A 116 -11.83 14.44 -0.51
N LYS A 117 -10.95 13.64 -1.12
CA LYS A 117 -10.91 13.34 -2.55
C LYS A 117 -10.74 11.83 -2.75
N ASN A 118 -11.80 11.06 -2.53
CA ASN A 118 -11.80 9.61 -2.67
C ASN A 118 -12.41 9.09 -3.98
N ASP A 119 -12.64 9.95 -4.98
CA ASP A 119 -13.26 9.56 -6.26
C ASP A 119 -14.54 8.72 -6.08
N TYR A 120 -15.48 9.23 -5.29
CA TYR A 120 -16.72 8.53 -4.90
C TYR A 120 -16.48 7.24 -4.10
N GLY A 121 -15.38 7.20 -3.32
CA GLY A 121 -15.00 6.07 -2.46
C GLY A 121 -14.06 5.05 -3.10
N ASN A 122 -13.68 5.24 -4.37
CA ASN A 122 -12.81 4.32 -5.10
C ASN A 122 -11.32 4.45 -4.77
N THR A 123 -10.85 5.67 -4.53
CA THR A 123 -9.43 5.91 -4.25
C THR A 123 -9.22 5.95 -2.74
N GLN A 124 -8.52 4.95 -2.21
CA GLN A 124 -8.21 4.87 -0.78
C GLN A 124 -6.71 5.05 -0.48
N ILE A 125 -5.88 5.31 -1.50
CA ILE A 125 -4.44 5.50 -1.35
C ILE A 125 -4.09 6.87 -1.91
N TYR A 126 -3.29 7.63 -1.16
CA TYR A 126 -2.68 8.86 -1.66
C TYR A 126 -1.21 8.94 -1.29
N PHE A 127 -0.44 9.62 -2.12
CA PHE A 127 0.98 9.87 -1.94
C PHE A 127 1.25 11.36 -1.78
N SER A 128 2.18 11.71 -0.90
CA SER A 128 2.74 13.06 -0.84
C SER A 128 4.25 13.04 -0.58
N SER A 129 4.97 13.94 -1.25
CA SER A 129 6.38 14.28 -1.00
C SER A 129 6.56 15.72 -0.52
N GLY A 130 5.47 16.48 -0.37
CA GLY A 130 5.51 17.93 -0.15
C GLY A 130 5.74 18.73 -1.45
N ASN A 131 5.67 18.07 -2.62
CA ASN A 131 5.77 18.71 -3.93
C ASN A 131 4.62 18.28 -4.83
N ASP A 132 3.56 19.10 -4.87
CA ASP A 132 2.31 18.81 -5.58
C ASP A 132 2.49 18.42 -7.06
N SER A 133 3.46 19.03 -7.75
CA SER A 133 3.70 18.76 -9.18
C SER A 133 4.26 17.36 -9.42
N LYS A 134 5.15 16.90 -8.55
CA LYS A 134 5.74 15.55 -8.56
C LYS A 134 4.72 14.52 -8.06
N ASP A 135 3.95 14.88 -7.04
CA ASP A 135 2.92 14.04 -6.43
C ASP A 135 1.78 13.73 -7.40
N LEU A 136 1.42 14.67 -8.29
CA LEU A 136 0.36 14.51 -9.28
C LEU A 136 0.54 13.26 -10.15
N LEU A 137 1.75 13.02 -10.66
CA LEU A 137 2.03 11.87 -11.53
C LEU A 137 1.84 10.55 -10.78
N VAL A 138 2.38 10.46 -9.56
CA VAL A 138 2.27 9.27 -8.72
C VAL A 138 0.81 9.00 -8.36
N ASN A 139 0.08 10.05 -7.95
CA ASN A 139 -1.33 9.93 -7.57
C ASN A 139 -2.23 9.59 -8.75
N ALA A 140 -1.95 10.08 -9.96
CA ALA A 140 -2.70 9.70 -11.16
C ALA A 140 -2.53 8.19 -11.48
N LEU A 141 -1.32 7.64 -11.33
CA LEU A 141 -1.06 6.21 -11.49
C LEU A 141 -1.77 5.37 -10.41
N ILE A 142 -1.74 5.83 -9.16
CA ILE A 142 -2.45 5.19 -8.04
C ILE A 142 -3.96 5.17 -8.32
N ALA A 143 -4.56 6.33 -8.63
CA ALA A 143 -5.99 6.45 -8.88
C ALA A 143 -6.44 5.59 -10.08
N SER A 144 -5.64 5.53 -11.15
CA SER A 144 -5.90 4.65 -12.30
C SER A 144 -5.92 3.18 -11.90
N GLY A 145 -4.99 2.76 -11.03
CA GLY A 145 -4.97 1.40 -10.49
C GLY A 145 -6.16 1.10 -9.57
N GLU A 146 -6.54 2.04 -8.70
CA GLU A 146 -7.71 1.93 -7.83
C GLU A 146 -9.00 1.81 -8.66
N ALA A 147 -9.14 2.56 -9.75
CA ALA A 147 -10.28 2.46 -10.67
C ALA A 147 -10.35 1.12 -11.41
N ILE A 148 -9.21 0.52 -11.78
CA ILE A 148 -9.18 -0.84 -12.34
C ILE A 148 -9.67 -1.84 -11.30
N ARG A 149 -9.14 -1.75 -10.08
CA ARG A 149 -9.43 -2.68 -8.98
C ARG A 149 -10.87 -2.57 -8.49
N SER A 150 -11.47 -1.37 -8.46
CA SER A 150 -12.86 -1.19 -8.03
C SER A 150 -13.87 -1.89 -8.94
N GLY A 151 -13.50 -2.14 -10.21
CA GLY A 151 -14.29 -2.94 -11.14
C GLY A 151 -14.14 -4.46 -10.99
N TRP A 152 -13.27 -4.95 -10.09
CA TRP A 152 -13.02 -6.38 -9.96
C TRP A 152 -14.15 -7.13 -9.26
N ARG A 153 -14.43 -8.33 -9.78
CA ARG A 153 -15.25 -9.34 -9.11
C ARG A 153 -14.37 -10.18 -8.20
N GLY A 154 -14.97 -10.90 -7.26
CA GLY A 154 -14.24 -11.80 -6.34
C GLY A 154 -13.29 -12.76 -7.06
N SER A 155 -13.71 -13.33 -8.20
CA SER A 155 -12.86 -14.21 -9.00
C SER A 155 -11.64 -13.51 -9.63
N GLN A 156 -11.70 -12.21 -9.87
CA GLN A 156 -10.56 -11.43 -10.38
C GLN A 156 -9.64 -11.04 -9.22
N GLU A 157 -10.20 -10.71 -8.06
CA GLU A 157 -9.46 -10.47 -6.82
C GLU A 157 -8.66 -11.71 -6.39
N GLU A 158 -9.21 -12.92 -6.54
CA GLU A 158 -8.52 -14.19 -6.30
C GLU A 158 -7.17 -14.30 -7.03
N ILE A 159 -7.04 -13.69 -8.22
CA ILE A 159 -5.76 -13.69 -8.95
C ILE A 159 -4.71 -12.93 -8.14
N LEU A 160 -5.03 -11.72 -7.67
CA LEU A 160 -4.10 -10.94 -6.88
C LEU A 160 -3.79 -11.64 -5.55
N LEU A 161 -4.81 -12.23 -4.89
CA LEU A 161 -4.62 -12.98 -3.65
C LEU A 161 -3.66 -14.16 -3.82
N ASP A 162 -3.77 -14.94 -4.90
CA ASP A 162 -2.84 -16.04 -5.18
C ASP A 162 -1.41 -15.53 -5.41
N LEU A 163 -1.28 -14.46 -6.20
CA LEU A 163 0.01 -13.82 -6.46
C LEU A 163 0.67 -13.30 -5.18
N LEU A 164 -0.08 -12.65 -4.29
CA LEU A 164 0.41 -12.16 -3.00
C LEU A 164 0.85 -13.30 -2.08
N LYS A 165 0.08 -14.39 -1.98
CA LYS A 165 0.44 -15.58 -1.18
C LYS A 165 1.78 -16.19 -1.61
N ARG A 166 2.11 -16.08 -2.89
CA ARG A 166 3.35 -16.56 -3.48
C ARG A 166 4.46 -15.51 -3.52
N PHE A 167 4.25 -14.34 -2.92
CA PHE A 167 5.19 -13.21 -2.97
C PHE A 167 5.55 -12.76 -4.40
N VAL A 168 4.61 -12.89 -5.34
CA VAL A 168 4.76 -12.43 -6.72
C VAL A 168 3.99 -11.13 -6.92
N TYR A 169 4.70 -10.01 -7.05
CA TYR A 169 4.08 -8.69 -7.29
C TYR A 169 4.66 -8.03 -8.55
N SER A 170 4.47 -8.68 -9.70
CA SER A 170 5.01 -8.25 -10.99
C SER A 170 4.06 -8.62 -12.11
N GLU A 171 3.97 -7.80 -13.15
CA GLU A 171 3.15 -8.12 -14.31
C GLU A 171 3.64 -9.35 -15.10
N ASN A 172 4.86 -9.86 -14.82
CA ASN A 172 5.49 -10.98 -15.53
C ASN A 172 5.33 -12.34 -14.82
N PHE A 173 4.27 -12.53 -14.04
CA PHE A 173 3.99 -13.80 -13.35
C PHE A 173 3.70 -14.97 -14.33
N SER A 174 4.02 -16.20 -13.87
CA SER A 174 3.73 -17.45 -14.59
C SER A 174 2.23 -17.72 -14.62
N GLN A 175 1.67 -17.81 -15.84
CA GLN A 175 0.26 -18.20 -16.02
C GLN A 175 0.04 -19.70 -15.75
N GLN A 176 1.06 -20.53 -15.95
CA GLN A 176 0.96 -21.97 -15.71
C GLN A 176 0.78 -22.25 -14.21
N ASP A 177 1.65 -21.66 -13.39
CA ASP A 177 1.57 -21.80 -11.92
C ASP A 177 0.25 -21.26 -11.39
N LEU A 178 -0.21 -20.13 -11.93
CA LEU A 178 -1.47 -19.49 -11.54
C LEU A 178 -2.70 -20.33 -11.95
N ALA A 179 -2.65 -20.99 -13.11
CA ALA A 179 -3.71 -21.90 -13.54
C ALA A 179 -3.78 -23.13 -12.62
N GLN A 180 -2.62 -23.66 -12.23
CA GLN A 180 -2.51 -24.80 -11.33
C GLN A 180 -2.98 -24.46 -9.91
N SER A 181 -2.59 -23.31 -9.37
CA SER A 181 -2.97 -22.90 -8.01
C SER A 181 -4.47 -22.61 -7.88
N LEU A 182 -5.08 -22.03 -8.91
CA LEU A 182 -6.51 -21.69 -8.94
C LEU A 182 -7.39 -22.83 -9.46
N ASP A 183 -6.82 -23.97 -9.86
CA ASP A 183 -7.51 -25.11 -10.48
C ASP A 183 -8.43 -24.68 -11.65
N ILE A 184 -7.91 -23.83 -12.53
CA ILE A 184 -8.64 -23.32 -13.69
C ILE A 184 -7.92 -23.66 -14.99
N ASN A 185 -8.69 -23.99 -16.01
CA ASN A 185 -8.10 -24.25 -17.32
C ASN A 185 -7.47 -22.98 -17.94
N PRO A 186 -6.44 -23.11 -18.79
CA PRO A 186 -5.71 -21.97 -19.35
C PRO A 186 -6.56 -20.95 -20.12
N SER A 187 -7.63 -21.41 -20.79
CA SER A 187 -8.54 -20.54 -21.56
C SER A 187 -9.38 -19.66 -20.64
N ALA A 188 -9.90 -20.23 -19.56
CA ALA A 188 -10.64 -19.50 -18.52
C ALA A 188 -9.74 -18.49 -17.81
N LEU A 189 -8.51 -18.88 -17.44
CA LEU A 189 -7.53 -17.97 -16.85
C LEU A 189 -7.23 -16.80 -17.80
N SER A 190 -6.95 -17.07 -19.07
CA SER A 190 -6.64 -16.03 -20.06
C SER A 190 -7.76 -14.99 -20.20
N LYS A 191 -9.02 -15.44 -20.23
CA LYS A 191 -10.19 -14.53 -20.24
C LYS A 191 -10.26 -13.69 -18.97
N ARG A 192 -10.01 -14.30 -17.81
CA ARG A 192 -10.03 -13.63 -16.49
C ARG A 192 -8.91 -12.59 -16.35
N LEU A 193 -7.70 -12.92 -16.80
CA LEU A 193 -6.55 -12.00 -16.84
C LEU A 193 -6.82 -10.78 -17.74
N LYS A 194 -7.45 -11.00 -18.90
CA LYS A 194 -7.79 -9.93 -19.83
C LYS A 194 -8.89 -9.02 -19.27
N SER A 195 -9.92 -9.59 -18.65
CA SER A 195 -11.04 -8.81 -18.11
C SER A 195 -10.70 -8.08 -16.81
N SER A 196 -9.73 -8.57 -16.03
CA SER A 196 -9.28 -7.88 -14.81
C SER A 196 -8.28 -6.75 -15.09
N SER A 197 -7.60 -6.76 -16.23
CA SER A 197 -6.47 -5.84 -16.49
C SER A 197 -5.38 -5.91 -15.41
N ILE A 198 -5.23 -7.03 -14.70
CA ILE A 198 -4.31 -7.14 -13.56
C ILE A 198 -2.84 -6.89 -13.92
N ARG A 199 -2.42 -7.21 -15.15
CA ARG A 199 -1.07 -6.87 -15.63
C ARG A 199 -0.87 -5.34 -15.70
N VAL A 200 -1.88 -4.61 -16.17
CA VAL A 200 -1.87 -3.14 -16.21
C VAL A 200 -1.87 -2.56 -14.81
N TYR A 201 -2.67 -3.15 -13.90
CA TYR A 201 -2.67 -2.77 -12.48
C TYR A 201 -1.26 -2.90 -11.87
N LEU A 202 -0.63 -4.08 -11.99
CA LEU A 202 0.71 -4.33 -11.43
C LEU A 202 1.79 -3.45 -12.08
N ARG A 203 1.71 -3.22 -13.39
CA ARG A 203 2.60 -2.27 -14.09
C ARG A 203 2.44 -0.85 -13.56
N GLY A 204 1.20 -0.39 -13.35
CA GLY A 204 0.91 0.92 -12.78
C GLY A 204 1.51 1.09 -11.38
N ARG A 205 1.40 0.06 -10.53
CA ARG A 205 2.02 0.03 -9.19
C ARG A 205 3.55 0.07 -9.26
N ALA A 206 4.15 -0.71 -10.15
CA ALA A 206 5.60 -0.69 -10.36
C ALA A 206 6.08 0.68 -10.86
N ALA A 207 5.36 1.30 -11.81
CA ALA A 207 5.68 2.63 -12.34
C ALA A 207 5.50 3.75 -11.29
N ALA A 208 4.48 3.64 -10.43
CA ALA A 208 4.28 4.56 -9.33
C ALA A 208 5.45 4.45 -8.32
N LEU A 209 5.87 3.23 -7.97
CA LEU A 209 7.00 3.01 -7.06
C LEU A 209 8.31 3.55 -7.65
N ALA A 210 8.57 3.26 -8.92
CA ALA A 210 9.74 3.78 -9.62
C ALA A 210 9.76 5.32 -9.66
N SER A 211 8.59 5.95 -9.86
CA SER A 211 8.43 7.40 -9.81
C SER A 211 8.79 7.95 -8.44
N ILE A 212 8.29 7.36 -7.35
CA ILE A 212 8.63 7.73 -5.97
C ILE A 212 10.14 7.62 -5.74
N GLN A 213 10.76 6.52 -6.16
CA GLN A 213 12.20 6.30 -6.01
C GLN A 213 13.04 7.29 -6.82
N ALA A 214 12.56 7.74 -7.98
CA ALA A 214 13.22 8.75 -8.79
C ALA A 214 13.23 10.13 -8.10
N LEU A 215 12.20 10.45 -7.31
CA LEU A 215 12.16 11.72 -6.55
C LEU A 215 13.33 11.82 -5.57
N VAL A 216 13.68 10.71 -4.92
CA VAL A 216 14.81 10.64 -3.98
C VAL A 216 16.14 10.87 -4.69
N LYS A 217 16.31 10.33 -5.89
CA LYS A 217 17.53 10.52 -6.69
C LYS A 217 17.66 11.95 -7.22
N GLY A 218 16.55 12.57 -7.62
CA GLY A 218 16.53 13.96 -8.09
C GLY A 218 16.95 14.96 -7.01
N GLU A 219 16.45 14.79 -5.78
CA GLU A 219 16.87 15.66 -4.66
C GLU A 219 18.33 15.49 -4.28
N ALA A 220 18.90 14.28 -4.40
CA ALA A 220 20.31 14.05 -4.14
C ALA A 220 21.21 14.82 -5.14
N TYR A 221 20.73 15.02 -6.38
CA TYR A 221 21.45 15.79 -7.39
C TYR A 221 21.32 17.30 -7.16
N ASP A 222 20.12 17.78 -6.83
CA ASP A 222 19.87 19.22 -6.55
C ASP A 222 20.60 19.73 -5.29
N ARG A 223 20.98 18.84 -4.35
CA ARG A 223 21.77 19.21 -3.16
C ARG A 223 23.28 19.30 -3.40
N ILE A 224 23.78 18.83 -4.54
CA ILE A 224 25.22 18.81 -4.88
C ILE A 224 25.61 20.03 -5.74
N VAL A 225 24.65 20.75 -6.30
CA VAL A 225 24.86 21.92 -7.17
C VAL A 225 24.80 23.24 -6.39
#